data_AF-K3WFN1-F1
#
_entry.id   AF-K3WFN1-F1
#
_cell.length_a   1.000
_cell.length_b   1.000
_cell.length_c   1.000
_cell.angle_alpha   90.00
_cell.angle_beta   90.00
_cell.angle_gamma   90.00
#
_symmetry.space_group_name_H-M   'P 1'
#
loop_
_entity.id
_entity.type
_entity.pdbx_description
1 polymer ?
#
loop_
_entity_poly.entity_id
_entity_poly.type
_entity_poly.pdbx_seq_one_letter_code
_entity_poly.pdbx_strand_id
1 'polypeptide(L)'
;MHQVVDAEKKQLAQRNARLRQQLDALIADLQRTKAENAKLVAENELYAAKLPHLQAELLQESCHADETQAQVVQMQLSLTQLKARVHVLQTRNSNIETQLEKQHMELRTCKQELRRKAAAVHTTTEKLTKAETEMNHMKNRHAQDMLQWKTKLATMQQKWDADTAKRDREANLKMVDALRDAKAHAGTTMKKNAALEARVLQLEDELKHSKRDADARQRDLIAQMNQVRTLERLLRKCHRTEATLRNDVALLRANAKSASMEERGVYSNEMRRDRDVSQKSRRSNLRQDASLFPLDLLLLPTDSDSGEHLCACDSRSLGRPMRKDVACATEPSRCLKCEDAAEQVRAAQSEIQRLRLLHSKELNVQVMAFTRALSSRSQSSSDNVN
;
A
#
# COMPACT_ATOMS: atom_id res chain seq x y z
N MET A 1 113.88 -146.68 -103.11
CA MET A 1 113.46 -145.26 -103.21
C MET A 1 111.94 -145.08 -103.32
N HIS A 2 111.23 -145.68 -104.29
CA HIS A 2 109.79 -145.38 -104.51
C HIS A 2 108.88 -145.48 -103.27
N GLN A 3 109.03 -146.50 -102.42
CA GLN A 3 108.20 -146.65 -101.21
C GLN A 3 108.32 -145.48 -100.20
N VAL A 4 109.47 -144.79 -100.14
CA VAL A 4 109.67 -143.62 -99.26
C VAL A 4 108.92 -142.42 -99.85
N VAL A 5 109.07 -142.19 -101.16
CA VAL A 5 108.37 -141.12 -101.89
C VAL A 5 106.85 -141.31 -101.82
N ASP A 6 106.34 -142.54 -101.89
CA ASP A 6 104.91 -142.81 -101.73
C ASP A 6 104.40 -142.59 -100.30
N ALA A 7 105.22 -142.85 -99.28
CA ALA A 7 104.89 -142.55 -97.89
C ALA A 7 104.86 -141.03 -97.63
N GLU A 8 105.85 -140.29 -98.11
CA GLU A 8 105.90 -138.81 -98.05
C GLU A 8 104.73 -138.19 -98.81
N LYS A 9 104.42 -138.68 -100.01
CA LYS A 9 103.27 -138.25 -100.82
C LYS A 9 101.94 -138.48 -100.09
N LYS A 10 101.78 -139.61 -99.37
CA LYS A 10 100.62 -139.88 -98.51
C LYS A 10 100.56 -138.94 -97.31
N GLN A 11 101.69 -138.67 -96.63
CA GLN A 11 101.74 -137.71 -95.51
C GLN A 11 101.41 -136.28 -95.97
N LEU A 12 101.95 -135.85 -97.11
CA LEU A 12 101.62 -134.55 -97.72
C LEU A 12 100.15 -134.47 -98.14
N ALA A 13 99.58 -135.54 -98.69
CA ALA A 13 98.14 -135.61 -98.99
C ALA A 13 97.27 -135.51 -97.73
N GLN A 14 97.62 -136.22 -96.65
CA GLN A 14 96.93 -136.13 -95.36
C GLN A 14 97.06 -134.73 -94.73
N ARG A 15 98.24 -134.12 -94.78
CA ARG A 15 98.47 -132.75 -94.30
C ARG A 15 97.65 -131.74 -95.11
N ASN A 16 97.62 -131.85 -96.44
CA ASN A 16 96.77 -131.03 -97.30
C ASN A 16 95.27 -131.24 -97.02
N ALA A 17 94.83 -132.47 -96.76
CA ALA A 17 93.43 -132.74 -96.39
C ALA A 17 93.06 -132.08 -95.04
N ARG A 18 93.93 -132.17 -94.02
CA ARG A 18 93.72 -131.48 -92.73
C ARG A 18 93.73 -129.97 -92.88
N LEU A 19 94.67 -129.40 -93.65
CA LEU A 19 94.73 -127.96 -93.91
C LEU A 19 93.50 -127.45 -94.66
N ARG A 20 92.97 -128.24 -95.62
CA ARG A 20 91.69 -127.93 -96.29
C ARG A 20 90.52 -127.94 -95.30
N GLN A 21 90.38 -128.99 -94.49
CA GLN A 21 89.35 -129.05 -93.45
C GLN A 21 89.44 -127.89 -92.44
N GLN A 22 90.64 -127.47 -92.05
CA GLN A 22 90.86 -126.29 -91.20
C GLN A 22 90.48 -124.99 -91.92
N LEU A 23 90.83 -124.85 -93.20
CA LEU A 23 90.44 -123.70 -94.02
C LEU A 23 88.93 -123.62 -94.19
N ASP A 24 88.27 -124.74 -94.50
CA ASP A 24 86.82 -124.84 -94.67
C ASP A 24 86.08 -124.49 -93.37
N ALA A 25 86.58 -124.97 -92.21
CA ALA A 25 86.07 -124.60 -90.89
C ALA A 25 86.24 -123.10 -90.59
N LEU A 26 87.43 -122.53 -90.84
CA LEU A 26 87.68 -121.10 -90.67
C LEU A 26 86.82 -120.23 -91.60
N ILE A 27 86.53 -120.70 -92.82
CA ILE A 27 85.61 -120.04 -93.76
C ILE A 27 84.18 -120.06 -93.20
N ALA A 28 83.72 -121.19 -92.66
CA ALA A 28 82.40 -121.30 -92.04
C ALA A 28 82.28 -120.38 -90.80
N ASP A 29 83.32 -120.30 -89.97
CA ASP A 29 83.36 -119.43 -88.79
C ASP A 29 83.39 -117.94 -89.19
N LEU A 30 84.13 -117.59 -90.23
CA LEU A 30 84.13 -116.24 -90.82
C LEU A 30 82.77 -115.88 -91.41
N GLN A 31 82.04 -116.84 -91.99
CA GLN A 31 80.68 -116.62 -92.50
C GLN A 31 79.67 -116.44 -91.36
N ARG A 32 79.76 -117.24 -90.29
CA ARG A 32 78.92 -117.09 -89.08
C ARG A 32 79.13 -115.73 -88.40
N THR A 33 80.38 -115.36 -88.12
CA THR A 33 80.71 -114.06 -87.52
C THR A 33 80.32 -112.88 -88.40
N LYS A 34 80.44 -112.98 -89.74
CA LYS A 34 79.89 -111.96 -90.66
C LYS A 34 78.38 -111.84 -90.57
N ALA A 35 77.64 -112.94 -90.47
CA ALA A 35 76.19 -112.94 -90.34
C ALA A 35 75.74 -112.39 -88.97
N GLU A 36 76.46 -112.69 -87.88
CA GLU A 36 76.22 -112.13 -86.55
C GLU A 36 76.50 -110.62 -86.53
N ASN A 37 77.61 -110.17 -87.12
CA ASN A 37 77.92 -108.75 -87.21
C ASN A 37 76.87 -107.98 -88.04
N ALA A 38 76.40 -108.55 -89.17
CA ALA A 38 75.31 -107.97 -89.96
C ALA A 38 74.00 -107.83 -89.16
N LYS A 39 73.66 -108.80 -88.30
CA LYS A 39 72.50 -108.69 -87.38
C LYS A 39 72.70 -107.57 -86.36
N LEU A 40 73.87 -107.50 -85.72
CA LEU A 40 74.19 -106.47 -84.73
C LEU A 40 74.17 -105.06 -85.32
N VAL A 41 74.62 -104.89 -86.57
CA VAL A 41 74.51 -103.61 -87.30
C VAL A 41 73.03 -103.25 -87.52
N ALA A 42 72.21 -104.16 -88.02
CA ALA A 42 70.78 -103.90 -88.22
C ALA A 42 70.02 -103.62 -86.91
N GLU A 43 70.36 -104.30 -85.82
CA GLU A 43 69.82 -103.98 -84.50
C GLU A 43 70.26 -102.60 -84.00
N ASN A 44 71.54 -102.25 -84.18
CA ASN A 44 72.07 -100.94 -83.81
C ASN A 44 71.39 -99.81 -84.62
N GLU A 45 71.20 -99.98 -85.93
CA GLU A 45 70.43 -99.07 -86.79
C GLU A 45 68.98 -98.91 -86.30
N LEU A 46 68.32 -100.00 -85.91
CA LEU A 46 66.97 -99.96 -85.32
C LEU A 46 66.93 -99.22 -83.97
N TYR A 47 67.95 -99.36 -83.11
CA TYR A 47 68.04 -98.61 -81.86
C TYR A 47 68.37 -97.13 -82.11
N ALA A 48 69.29 -96.83 -83.03
CA ALA A 48 69.64 -95.48 -83.45
C ALA A 48 68.44 -94.73 -84.08
N ALA A 49 67.55 -95.44 -84.77
CA ALA A 49 66.29 -94.88 -85.28
C ALA A 49 65.23 -94.65 -84.19
N LYS A 50 65.20 -95.48 -83.13
CA LYS A 50 64.23 -95.35 -82.01
C LYS A 50 64.62 -94.29 -80.98
N LEU A 51 65.91 -94.13 -80.72
CA LEU A 51 66.43 -93.23 -79.67
C LEU A 51 65.93 -91.78 -79.82
N PRO A 52 65.92 -91.14 -81.02
CA PRO A 52 65.41 -89.79 -81.18
C PRO A 52 63.91 -89.65 -80.91
N HIS A 53 63.13 -90.71 -81.16
CA HIS A 53 61.68 -90.71 -80.89
C HIS A 53 61.42 -90.69 -79.38
N LEU A 54 62.08 -91.58 -78.63
CA LEU A 54 61.97 -91.61 -77.16
C LEU A 54 62.51 -90.33 -76.51
N GLN A 55 63.54 -89.70 -77.09
CA GLN A 55 64.01 -88.39 -76.65
C GLN A 55 62.98 -87.28 -76.90
N ALA A 56 62.29 -87.30 -78.05
CA ALA A 56 61.23 -86.34 -78.35
C ALA A 56 60.00 -86.52 -77.43
N GLU A 57 59.57 -87.77 -77.20
CA GLU A 57 58.49 -88.10 -76.26
C GLU A 57 58.84 -87.65 -74.83
N LEU A 58 60.06 -87.93 -74.35
CA LEU A 58 60.51 -87.50 -73.03
C LEU A 58 60.53 -85.97 -72.88
N LEU A 59 60.96 -85.25 -73.91
CA LEU A 59 60.94 -83.78 -73.91
C LEU A 59 59.50 -83.25 -73.91
N GLN A 60 58.59 -83.85 -74.68
CA GLN A 60 57.18 -83.48 -74.72
C GLN A 60 56.50 -83.68 -73.35
N GLU A 61 56.70 -84.83 -72.71
CA GLU A 61 56.18 -85.10 -71.36
C GLU A 61 56.81 -84.17 -70.31
N SER A 62 58.10 -83.84 -70.43
CA SER A 62 58.74 -82.83 -69.56
C SER A 62 58.10 -81.46 -69.71
N CYS A 63 57.86 -81.00 -70.95
CA CYS A 63 57.17 -79.74 -71.19
C CYS A 63 55.74 -79.74 -70.61
N HIS A 64 55.01 -80.85 -70.73
CA HIS A 64 53.66 -80.95 -70.17
C HIS A 64 53.66 -80.98 -68.63
N ALA A 65 54.67 -81.62 -68.02
CA ALA A 65 54.89 -81.57 -66.57
C ALA A 65 55.19 -80.14 -66.09
N ASP A 66 56.02 -79.38 -66.81
CA ASP A 66 56.33 -77.98 -66.50
C ASP A 66 55.10 -77.06 -66.65
N GLU A 67 54.30 -77.25 -67.70
CA GLU A 67 53.04 -76.53 -67.91
C GLU A 67 52.02 -76.78 -66.79
N THR A 68 51.80 -78.05 -66.42
CA THR A 68 50.86 -78.40 -65.36
C THR A 68 51.35 -77.91 -63.99
N GLN A 69 52.66 -77.97 -63.72
CA GLN A 69 53.26 -77.40 -62.51
C GLN A 69 53.09 -75.88 -62.46
N ALA A 70 53.28 -75.16 -63.57
CA ALA A 70 53.04 -73.72 -63.65
C ALA A 70 51.57 -73.36 -63.37
N GLN A 71 50.62 -74.13 -63.92
CA GLN A 71 49.18 -73.95 -63.65
C GLN A 71 48.82 -74.19 -62.18
N VAL A 72 49.40 -75.23 -61.55
CA VAL A 72 49.21 -75.51 -60.11
C VAL A 72 49.73 -74.36 -59.25
N VAL A 73 50.93 -73.84 -59.54
CA VAL A 73 51.51 -72.69 -58.83
C VAL A 73 50.63 -71.43 -58.99
N GLN A 74 50.13 -71.16 -60.20
CA GLN A 74 49.22 -70.04 -60.46
C GLN A 74 47.90 -70.17 -59.69
N MET A 75 47.31 -71.38 -59.66
CA MET A 75 46.10 -71.67 -58.89
C MET A 75 46.33 -71.54 -57.38
N GLN A 76 47.49 -71.97 -56.88
CA GLN A 76 47.83 -71.84 -55.47
C GLN A 76 48.03 -70.37 -55.06
N LEU A 77 48.59 -69.53 -55.94
CA LEU A 77 48.67 -68.07 -55.74
C LEU A 77 47.29 -67.40 -55.74
N SER A 78 46.38 -67.80 -56.64
CA SER A 78 45.02 -67.25 -56.62
C SER A 78 44.25 -67.66 -55.36
N LEU A 79 44.46 -68.89 -54.88
CA LEU A 79 43.86 -69.39 -53.63
C LEU A 79 44.36 -68.63 -52.39
N THR A 80 45.66 -68.30 -52.30
CA THR A 80 46.18 -67.50 -51.17
C THR A 80 45.66 -66.07 -51.20
N GLN A 81 45.58 -65.44 -52.38
CA GLN A 81 44.96 -64.12 -52.54
C GLN A 81 43.48 -64.12 -52.12
N LEU A 82 42.70 -65.13 -52.54
CA LEU A 82 41.29 -65.26 -52.14
C LEU A 82 41.15 -65.47 -50.62
N LYS A 83 41.98 -66.30 -50.00
CA LYS A 83 42.00 -66.49 -48.53
C LYS A 83 42.29 -65.18 -47.79
N ALA A 84 43.27 -64.40 -48.25
CA ALA A 84 43.58 -63.09 -47.67
C ALA A 84 42.40 -62.12 -47.81
N ARG A 85 41.74 -62.09 -48.98
CA ARG A 85 40.54 -61.26 -49.20
C ARG A 85 39.36 -61.68 -48.30
N VAL A 86 39.14 -62.98 -48.10
CA VAL A 86 38.13 -63.50 -47.18
C VAL A 86 38.40 -63.03 -45.75
N HIS A 87 39.65 -63.14 -45.26
CA HIS A 87 40.02 -62.66 -43.93
C HIS A 87 39.75 -61.16 -43.74
N VAL A 88 40.14 -60.32 -44.69
CA VAL A 88 39.86 -58.87 -44.65
C VAL A 88 38.35 -58.58 -44.61
N LEU A 89 37.54 -59.32 -45.38
CA LEU A 89 36.08 -59.18 -45.35
C LEU A 89 35.47 -59.67 -44.03
N GLN A 90 35.99 -60.73 -43.43
CA GLN A 90 35.57 -61.22 -42.10
C GLN A 90 35.85 -60.17 -41.01
N THR A 91 37.06 -59.61 -40.96
CA THR A 91 37.40 -58.53 -40.02
C THR A 91 36.51 -57.30 -40.23
N ARG A 92 36.26 -56.91 -41.49
CA ARG A 92 35.36 -55.79 -41.81
C ARG A 92 33.92 -56.06 -41.36
N ASN A 93 33.42 -57.29 -41.54
CA ASN A 93 32.07 -57.65 -41.14
C ASN A 93 31.89 -57.60 -39.61
N SER A 94 32.82 -58.17 -38.85
CA SER A 94 32.82 -58.09 -37.38
C SER A 94 32.91 -56.64 -36.86
N ASN A 95 33.69 -55.77 -37.53
CA ASN A 95 33.72 -54.35 -37.21
C ASN A 95 32.38 -53.64 -37.49
N ILE A 96 31.65 -54.03 -38.53
CA ILE A 96 30.31 -53.49 -38.84
C ILE A 96 29.28 -54.00 -37.82
N GLU A 97 29.31 -55.28 -37.46
CA GLU A 97 28.43 -55.88 -36.45
C GLU A 97 28.59 -55.19 -35.09
N THR A 98 29.82 -55.00 -34.61
CA THR A 98 30.08 -54.30 -33.33
C THR A 98 29.71 -52.81 -33.38
N GLN A 99 29.78 -52.14 -34.54
CA GLN A 99 29.27 -50.77 -34.70
C GLN A 99 27.73 -50.72 -34.66
N LEU A 100 27.07 -51.68 -35.31
CA LEU A 100 25.61 -51.80 -35.33
C LEU A 100 25.05 -52.09 -33.92
N GLU A 101 25.72 -52.95 -33.14
CA GLU A 101 25.37 -53.20 -31.74
C GLU A 101 25.48 -51.94 -30.86
N LYS A 102 26.55 -51.16 -31.02
CA LYS A 102 26.74 -49.87 -30.32
C LYS A 102 25.63 -48.88 -30.66
N GLN A 103 25.33 -48.69 -31.95
CA GLN A 103 24.24 -47.83 -32.41
C GLN A 103 22.87 -48.31 -31.88
N HIS A 104 22.64 -49.63 -31.78
CA HIS A 104 21.43 -50.17 -31.16
C HIS A 104 21.37 -49.98 -29.64
N MET A 105 22.49 -49.87 -28.93
CA MET A 105 22.51 -49.47 -27.52
C MET A 105 22.20 -47.98 -27.37
N GLU A 106 22.85 -47.11 -28.13
CA GLU A 106 22.63 -45.65 -28.14
C GLU A 106 21.18 -45.29 -28.52
N LEU A 107 20.61 -45.95 -29.53
CA LEU A 107 19.21 -45.76 -29.90
C LEU A 107 18.24 -46.18 -28.77
N ARG A 108 18.61 -47.17 -27.96
CA ARG A 108 17.81 -47.59 -26.78
C ARG A 108 17.92 -46.57 -25.64
N THR A 109 19.11 -46.07 -25.32
CA THR A 109 19.30 -45.06 -24.27
C THR A 109 18.60 -43.75 -24.65
N CYS A 110 18.78 -43.25 -25.88
CA CYS A 110 18.09 -42.08 -26.40
C CYS A 110 16.55 -42.24 -26.34
N LYS A 111 16.00 -43.40 -26.71
CA LYS A 111 14.56 -43.68 -26.57
C LYS A 111 14.09 -43.68 -25.11
N GLN A 112 14.90 -44.18 -24.17
CA GLN A 112 14.58 -44.16 -22.75
C GLN A 112 14.63 -42.73 -22.17
N GLU A 113 15.63 -41.94 -22.55
CA GLU A 113 15.73 -40.52 -22.16
C GLU A 113 14.58 -39.68 -22.72
N LEU A 114 14.23 -39.88 -23.99
CA LEU A 114 13.09 -39.19 -24.61
C LEU A 114 11.79 -39.46 -23.83
N ARG A 115 11.55 -40.71 -23.44
CA ARG A 115 10.40 -41.09 -22.59
C ARG A 115 10.44 -40.41 -21.22
N ARG A 116 11.60 -40.37 -20.56
CA ARG A 116 11.78 -39.66 -19.27
C ARG A 116 11.51 -38.16 -19.41
N LYS A 117 12.06 -37.51 -20.44
CA LYS A 117 11.86 -36.09 -20.73
C LYS A 117 10.39 -35.78 -21.07
N ALA A 118 9.73 -36.62 -21.88
CA ALA A 118 8.31 -36.48 -22.20
C ALA A 118 7.41 -36.60 -20.96
N ALA A 119 7.67 -37.58 -20.09
CA ALA A 119 6.96 -37.71 -18.81
C ALA A 119 7.18 -36.50 -17.90
N ALA A 120 8.43 -36.00 -17.79
CA ALA A 120 8.73 -34.79 -17.03
C ALA A 120 7.95 -33.58 -17.57
N VAL A 121 7.97 -33.34 -18.88
CA VAL A 121 7.19 -32.27 -19.53
C VAL A 121 5.70 -32.40 -19.21
N HIS A 122 5.12 -33.59 -19.37
CA HIS A 122 3.71 -33.83 -19.06
C HIS A 122 3.36 -33.45 -17.60
N THR A 123 4.15 -33.89 -16.62
CA THR A 123 3.93 -33.51 -15.20
C THR A 123 4.12 -32.01 -14.95
N THR A 124 4.97 -31.31 -15.72
CA THR A 124 5.08 -29.84 -15.61
C THR A 124 3.90 -29.12 -16.23
N THR A 125 3.35 -29.63 -17.34
CA THR A 125 2.11 -29.13 -17.94
C THR A 125 0.93 -29.30 -17.00
N GLU A 126 0.79 -30.46 -16.33
CA GLU A 126 -0.25 -30.68 -15.32
C GLU A 126 -0.15 -29.74 -14.12
N LYS A 127 1.08 -29.41 -13.69
CA LYS A 127 1.31 -28.43 -12.61
C LYS A 127 0.99 -27.02 -13.05
N LEU A 128 1.34 -26.65 -14.29
CA LEU A 128 1.04 -25.35 -14.86
C LEU A 128 -0.47 -25.14 -15.01
N THR A 129 -1.20 -26.11 -15.58
CA THR A 129 -2.66 -26.01 -15.73
C THR A 129 -3.37 -25.95 -14.38
N LYS A 130 -2.92 -26.70 -13.36
CA LYS A 130 -3.42 -26.56 -11.99
C LYS A 130 -3.21 -25.14 -11.45
N ALA A 131 -1.97 -24.62 -11.53
CA ALA A 131 -1.66 -23.26 -11.08
C ALA A 131 -2.46 -22.17 -11.83
N GLU A 132 -2.73 -22.36 -13.13
CA GLU A 132 -3.61 -21.49 -13.92
C GLU A 132 -5.06 -21.54 -13.43
N THR A 133 -5.60 -22.74 -13.12
CA THR A 133 -6.96 -22.86 -12.55
C THR A 133 -7.07 -22.24 -11.16
N GLU A 134 -6.06 -22.41 -10.30
CA GLU A 134 -5.99 -21.79 -8.97
C GLU A 134 -5.91 -20.26 -9.08
N MET A 135 -5.07 -19.74 -9.99
CA MET A 135 -4.92 -18.31 -10.26
C MET A 135 -6.23 -17.69 -10.80
N ASN A 136 -6.94 -18.40 -11.70
CA ASN A 136 -8.24 -17.97 -12.18
C ASN A 136 -9.32 -18.03 -11.08
N HIS A 137 -9.30 -19.05 -10.21
CA HIS A 137 -10.18 -19.12 -9.04
C HIS A 137 -9.94 -17.94 -8.08
N MET A 138 -8.67 -17.62 -7.79
CA MET A 138 -8.31 -16.48 -6.93
C MET A 138 -8.68 -15.13 -7.54
N LYS A 139 -8.52 -14.94 -8.87
CA LYS A 139 -9.02 -13.75 -9.59
C LYS A 139 -10.53 -13.61 -9.47
N ASN A 140 -11.28 -14.68 -9.70
CA ASN A 140 -12.74 -14.68 -9.60
C ASN A 140 -13.20 -14.39 -8.16
N ARG A 141 -12.55 -14.99 -7.17
CA ARG A 141 -12.81 -14.73 -5.75
C ARG A 141 -12.54 -13.27 -5.38
N HIS A 142 -11.40 -12.71 -5.80
CA HIS A 142 -11.08 -11.31 -5.58
C HIS A 142 -12.11 -10.37 -6.23
N ALA A 143 -12.54 -10.66 -7.47
CA ALA A 143 -13.57 -9.88 -8.15
C ALA A 143 -14.92 -9.94 -7.40
N GLN A 144 -15.30 -11.12 -6.89
CA GLN A 144 -16.49 -11.30 -6.05
C GLN A 144 -16.37 -10.53 -4.71
N ASP A 145 -15.24 -10.63 -4.01
CA ASP A 145 -15.00 -9.92 -2.76
C ASP A 145 -15.05 -8.40 -2.97
N MET A 146 -14.42 -7.89 -4.04
CA MET A 146 -14.49 -6.47 -4.42
C MET A 146 -15.90 -6.01 -4.76
N LEU A 147 -16.71 -6.84 -5.42
CA LEU A 147 -18.12 -6.55 -5.67
C LEU A 147 -18.90 -6.50 -4.35
N GLN A 148 -18.73 -7.49 -3.47
CA GLN A 148 -19.38 -7.53 -2.16
C GLN A 148 -19.00 -6.31 -1.30
N TRP A 149 -17.74 -5.90 -1.28
CA TRP A 149 -17.30 -4.71 -0.56
C TRP A 149 -17.87 -3.42 -1.15
N LYS A 150 -17.94 -3.28 -2.48
CA LYS A 150 -18.64 -2.17 -3.14
C LYS A 150 -20.12 -2.13 -2.75
N THR A 151 -20.82 -3.26 -2.78
CA THR A 151 -22.23 -3.34 -2.37
C THR A 151 -22.40 -2.99 -0.89
N LYS A 152 -21.57 -3.55 0.01
CA LYS A 152 -21.59 -3.21 1.45
C LYS A 152 -21.38 -1.71 1.66
N LEU A 153 -20.35 -1.13 1.06
CA LEU A 153 -20.06 0.31 1.16
C LEU A 153 -21.21 1.16 0.64
N ALA A 154 -21.79 0.82 -0.52
CA ALA A 154 -22.96 1.51 -1.06
C ALA A 154 -24.18 1.43 -0.12
N THR A 155 -24.45 0.28 0.50
CA THR A 155 -25.54 0.16 1.48
C THR A 155 -25.28 0.93 2.77
N MET A 156 -24.02 1.05 3.21
CA MET A 156 -23.65 1.86 4.38
C MET A 156 -23.76 3.35 4.07
N GLN A 157 -23.31 3.78 2.88
CA GLN A 157 -23.47 5.14 2.38
C GLN A 157 -24.95 5.53 2.30
N GLN A 158 -25.78 4.68 1.68
CA GLN A 158 -27.23 4.92 1.57
C GLN A 158 -27.91 5.05 2.94
N LYS A 159 -27.50 4.25 3.94
CA LYS A 159 -28.00 4.37 5.32
C LYS A 159 -27.56 5.68 5.97
N TRP A 160 -26.29 6.04 5.82
CA TRP A 160 -25.75 7.30 6.32
C TRP A 160 -26.50 8.50 5.74
N ASP A 161 -26.69 8.53 4.42
CA ASP A 161 -27.39 9.61 3.72
C ASP A 161 -28.89 9.68 4.08
N ALA A 162 -29.51 8.53 4.37
CA ALA A 162 -30.88 8.49 4.89
C ALA A 162 -30.97 9.02 6.34
N ASP A 163 -29.99 8.68 7.19
CA ASP A 163 -29.92 9.13 8.59
C ASP A 163 -29.55 10.62 8.71
N THR A 164 -28.67 11.15 7.85
CA THR A 164 -28.40 12.60 7.78
C THR A 164 -29.64 13.35 7.30
N ALA A 165 -30.25 12.94 6.18
CA ALA A 165 -31.50 13.54 5.70
C ALA A 165 -32.65 13.45 6.72
N LYS A 166 -32.69 12.40 7.56
CA LYS A 166 -33.62 12.30 8.69
C LYS A 166 -33.31 13.33 9.77
N ARG A 167 -32.05 13.45 10.22
CA ARG A 167 -31.64 14.46 11.21
C ARG A 167 -31.88 15.88 10.71
N ASP A 168 -31.63 16.16 9.44
CA ASP A 168 -31.88 17.47 8.83
C ASP A 168 -33.38 17.80 8.77
N ARG A 169 -34.24 16.82 8.49
CA ARG A 169 -35.70 16.99 8.60
C ARG A 169 -36.14 17.25 10.04
N GLU A 170 -35.61 16.49 11.01
CA GLU A 170 -35.90 16.70 12.44
C GLU A 170 -35.42 18.06 12.94
N ALA A 171 -34.24 18.52 12.50
CA ALA A 171 -33.69 19.84 12.82
C ALA A 171 -34.53 20.96 12.19
N ASN A 172 -34.94 20.82 10.93
CA ASN A 172 -35.83 21.77 10.26
C ASN A 172 -37.21 21.83 10.92
N LEU A 173 -37.80 20.70 11.32
CA LEU A 173 -39.06 20.67 12.06
C LEU A 173 -38.92 21.39 13.42
N LYS A 174 -37.88 21.08 14.20
CA LYS A 174 -37.59 21.77 15.46
C LYS A 174 -37.38 23.28 15.27
N MET A 175 -36.72 23.70 14.19
CA MET A 175 -36.53 25.11 13.85
C MET A 175 -37.87 25.78 13.49
N VAL A 176 -38.72 25.12 12.68
CA VAL A 176 -40.05 25.63 12.30
C VAL A 176 -40.97 25.74 13.51
N ASP A 177 -40.96 24.77 14.42
CA ASP A 177 -41.74 24.81 15.66
C ASP A 177 -41.20 25.90 16.61
N ALA A 178 -39.88 26.01 16.80
CA ALA A 178 -39.27 27.09 17.58
C ALA A 178 -39.59 28.50 17.01
N LEU A 179 -39.61 28.65 15.68
CA LEU A 179 -40.05 29.89 15.02
C LEU A 179 -41.54 30.16 15.21
N ARG A 180 -42.38 29.12 15.25
CA ARG A 180 -43.82 29.22 15.54
C ARG A 180 -44.04 29.70 16.98
N ASP A 181 -43.32 29.10 17.94
CA ASP A 181 -43.40 29.44 19.36
C ASP A 181 -42.85 30.84 19.63
N ALA A 182 -41.71 31.21 19.02
CA ALA A 182 -41.17 32.56 19.08
C ALA A 182 -42.15 33.59 18.49
N LYS A 183 -42.82 33.27 17.37
CA LYS A 183 -43.87 34.13 16.78
C LYS A 183 -45.12 34.22 17.66
N ALA A 184 -45.51 33.13 18.33
CA ALA A 184 -46.61 33.14 19.29
C ALA A 184 -46.27 33.99 20.51
N HIS A 185 -45.08 33.82 21.09
CA HIS A 185 -44.57 34.65 22.19
C HIS A 185 -44.51 36.13 21.78
N ALA A 186 -43.94 36.47 20.63
CA ALA A 186 -43.94 37.83 20.08
C ALA A 186 -45.37 38.38 19.93
N GLY A 187 -46.33 37.57 19.46
CA GLY A 187 -47.74 37.96 19.42
C GLY A 187 -48.34 38.23 20.81
N THR A 188 -47.94 37.48 21.84
CA THR A 188 -48.38 37.74 23.23
C THR A 188 -47.71 38.96 23.84
N THR A 189 -46.42 39.22 23.56
CA THR A 189 -45.72 40.42 24.07
C THR A 189 -46.22 41.67 23.36
N MET A 190 -46.46 41.65 22.04
CA MET A 190 -47.10 42.76 21.33
C MET A 190 -48.49 43.08 21.90
N LYS A 191 -49.32 42.08 22.22
CA LYS A 191 -50.62 42.30 22.89
C LYS A 191 -50.46 42.90 24.30
N LYS A 192 -49.46 42.46 25.07
CA LYS A 192 -49.15 43.04 26.38
C LYS A 192 -48.65 44.48 26.26
N ASN A 193 -47.77 44.78 25.31
CA ASN A 193 -47.28 46.13 25.06
C ASN A 193 -48.42 47.07 24.64
N ALA A 194 -49.28 46.66 23.70
CA ALA A 194 -50.45 47.46 23.32
C ALA A 194 -51.40 47.72 24.51
N ALA A 195 -51.56 46.76 25.42
CA ALA A 195 -52.33 46.95 26.65
C ALA A 195 -51.63 47.88 27.67
N LEU A 196 -50.30 47.83 27.77
CA LEU A 196 -49.49 48.74 28.59
C LEU A 196 -49.50 50.17 28.02
N GLU A 197 -49.35 50.34 26.71
CA GLU A 197 -49.47 51.62 26.00
C GLU A 197 -50.86 52.24 26.22
N ALA A 198 -51.93 51.45 26.05
CA ALA A 198 -53.29 51.89 26.37
C ALA A 198 -53.45 52.28 27.86
N ARG A 199 -52.79 51.59 28.78
CA ARG A 199 -52.82 51.91 30.22
C ARG A 199 -52.00 53.16 30.55
N VAL A 200 -50.88 53.40 29.87
CA VAL A 200 -50.11 54.65 29.97
C VAL A 200 -50.95 55.83 29.49
N LEU A 201 -51.62 55.72 28.34
CA LEU A 201 -52.53 56.76 27.85
C LEU A 201 -53.67 57.06 28.84
N GLN A 202 -54.26 56.03 29.46
CA GLN A 202 -55.24 56.23 30.54
C GLN A 202 -54.67 56.98 31.74
N LEU A 203 -53.49 56.57 32.23
CA LEU A 203 -52.82 57.21 33.38
C LEU A 203 -52.41 58.66 33.07
N GLU A 204 -52.02 58.96 31.83
CA GLU A 204 -51.76 60.34 31.39
C GLU A 204 -53.02 61.20 31.43
N ASP A 205 -54.18 60.68 31.03
CA ASP A 205 -55.45 61.41 31.08
C ASP A 205 -55.99 61.55 32.51
N GLU A 206 -55.85 60.52 33.35
CA GLU A 206 -56.11 60.59 34.80
C GLU A 206 -55.22 61.67 35.46
N LEU A 207 -53.93 61.73 35.12
CA LEU A 207 -53.00 62.75 35.60
C LEU A 207 -53.35 64.16 35.11
N LYS A 208 -53.77 64.32 33.85
CA LYS A 208 -54.29 65.60 33.33
C LYS A 208 -55.55 66.04 34.08
N HIS A 209 -56.42 65.12 34.48
CA HIS A 209 -57.61 65.41 35.27
C HIS A 209 -57.24 65.86 36.70
N SER A 210 -56.40 65.06 37.38
CA SER A 210 -55.95 65.35 38.75
C SER A 210 -55.21 66.69 38.86
N LYS A 211 -54.41 67.08 37.85
CA LYS A 211 -53.79 68.41 37.78
C LYS A 211 -54.84 69.54 37.72
N ARG A 212 -55.87 69.41 36.88
CA ARG A 212 -56.95 70.41 36.78
C ARG A 212 -57.73 70.55 38.09
N ASP A 213 -57.96 69.43 38.80
CA ASP A 213 -58.61 69.42 40.11
C ASP A 213 -57.75 70.05 41.20
N ALA A 214 -56.43 69.81 41.19
CA ALA A 214 -55.49 70.47 42.09
C ALA A 214 -55.46 71.99 41.84
N ASP A 215 -55.39 72.41 40.57
CA ASP A 215 -55.45 73.82 40.16
C ASP A 215 -56.79 74.47 40.53
N ALA A 216 -57.90 73.72 40.52
CA ALA A 216 -59.20 74.20 41.00
C ALA A 216 -59.19 74.41 42.53
N ARG A 217 -58.79 73.40 43.30
CA ARG A 217 -58.69 73.49 44.78
C ARG A 217 -57.73 74.59 45.23
N GLN A 218 -56.64 74.82 44.51
CA GLN A 218 -55.70 75.90 44.80
C GLN A 218 -56.32 77.29 44.56
N ARG A 219 -57.16 77.44 43.53
CA ARG A 219 -57.95 78.67 43.30
C ARG A 219 -58.97 78.90 44.42
N ASP A 220 -59.65 77.85 44.88
CA ASP A 220 -60.60 77.92 46.00
C ASP A 220 -59.91 78.30 47.33
N LEU A 221 -58.74 77.72 47.63
CA LEU A 221 -57.94 78.09 48.80
C LEU A 221 -57.50 79.57 48.77
N ILE A 222 -57.13 80.09 47.60
CA ILE A 222 -56.80 81.52 47.44
C ILE A 222 -58.05 82.39 47.70
N ALA A 223 -59.24 81.98 47.23
CA ALA A 223 -60.49 82.68 47.51
C ALA A 223 -60.85 82.67 49.00
N GLN A 224 -60.74 81.53 49.68
CA GLN A 224 -60.97 81.39 51.12
C GLN A 224 -59.97 82.22 51.94
N MET A 225 -58.69 82.22 51.59
CA MET A 225 -57.67 83.05 52.25
C MET A 225 -58.02 84.55 52.16
N ASN A 226 -58.57 85.00 51.03
CA ASN A 226 -59.01 86.39 50.85
C ASN A 226 -60.28 86.72 51.66
N GLN A 227 -61.19 85.75 51.84
CA GLN A 227 -62.32 85.90 52.78
C GLN A 227 -61.83 86.02 54.23
N VAL A 228 -60.91 85.16 54.69
CA VAL A 228 -60.33 85.22 56.05
C VAL A 228 -59.67 86.58 56.30
N ARG A 229 -58.83 87.07 55.38
CA ARG A 229 -58.23 88.43 55.44
C ARG A 229 -59.24 89.58 55.44
N THR A 230 -60.48 89.33 55.05
CA THR A 230 -61.58 90.30 55.08
C THR A 230 -62.31 90.24 56.42
N LEU A 231 -62.56 89.05 56.95
CA LEU A 231 -63.12 88.83 58.29
C LEU A 231 -62.18 89.34 59.40
N GLU A 232 -60.88 89.12 59.30
CA GLU A 232 -59.88 89.72 60.21
C GLU A 232 -59.97 91.25 60.24
N ARG A 233 -60.22 91.87 59.06
CA ARG A 233 -60.34 93.32 58.92
C ARG A 233 -61.59 93.87 59.60
N LEU A 234 -62.67 93.10 59.60
CA LEU A 234 -63.93 93.40 60.30
C LEU A 234 -63.78 93.19 61.82
N LEU A 235 -63.15 92.10 62.27
CA LEU A 235 -62.82 91.87 63.69
C LEU A 235 -61.99 93.02 64.28
N ARG A 236 -60.95 93.48 63.56
CA ARG A 236 -60.14 94.64 63.97
C ARG A 236 -60.91 95.97 63.95
N LYS A 237 -62.06 96.06 63.28
CA LYS A 237 -63.00 97.20 63.39
C LYS A 237 -63.86 97.07 64.64
N CYS A 238 -64.48 95.91 64.88
CA CYS A 238 -65.30 95.66 66.06
C CYS A 238 -64.54 95.88 67.38
N HIS A 239 -63.28 95.45 67.45
CA HIS A 239 -62.42 95.68 68.63
C HIS A 239 -62.16 97.18 68.90
N ARG A 240 -62.15 98.05 67.88
CA ARG A 240 -61.98 99.50 68.06
C ARG A 240 -63.27 100.15 68.56
N THR A 241 -64.42 99.74 68.02
CA THR A 241 -65.74 100.23 68.46
C THR A 241 -66.06 99.79 69.89
N GLU A 242 -65.64 98.58 70.27
CA GLU A 242 -65.74 98.09 71.66
C GLU A 242 -64.88 98.94 72.61
N ALA A 243 -63.66 99.31 72.20
CA ALA A 243 -62.78 100.15 73.01
C ALA A 243 -63.33 101.57 73.25
N THR A 244 -64.00 102.19 72.27
CA THR A 244 -64.72 103.47 72.47
C THR A 244 -65.90 103.30 73.43
N LEU A 245 -66.76 102.30 73.24
CA LEU A 245 -67.92 102.07 74.11
C LEU A 245 -67.53 101.80 75.57
N ARG A 246 -66.39 101.14 75.81
CA ARG A 246 -65.84 100.96 77.17
C ARG A 246 -65.42 102.28 77.84
N ASN A 247 -64.92 103.26 77.06
CA ASN A 247 -64.61 104.60 77.59
C ASN A 247 -65.88 105.42 77.88
N ASP A 248 -66.89 105.35 77.02
CA ASP A 248 -68.14 106.09 77.20
C ASP A 248 -68.90 105.62 78.46
N VAL A 249 -68.90 104.31 78.72
CA VAL A 249 -69.45 103.73 79.97
C VAL A 249 -68.66 104.14 81.21
N ALA A 250 -67.34 104.34 81.11
CA ALA A 250 -66.52 104.84 82.22
C ALA A 250 -66.84 106.30 82.56
N LEU A 251 -67.04 107.15 81.54
CA LEU A 251 -67.46 108.55 81.69
C LEU A 251 -68.86 108.66 82.33
N LEU A 252 -69.82 107.86 81.88
CA LEU A 252 -71.18 107.86 82.46
C LEU A 252 -71.19 107.39 83.92
N ARG A 253 -70.33 106.44 84.30
CA ARG A 253 -70.15 106.01 85.71
C ARG A 253 -69.49 107.07 86.60
N ALA A 254 -68.64 107.94 86.03
CA ALA A 254 -68.09 109.07 86.78
C ALA A 254 -69.17 110.12 87.09
N ASN A 255 -69.97 110.48 86.07
CA ASN A 255 -71.04 111.47 86.20
C ASN A 255 -72.21 111.01 87.11
N ALA A 256 -72.43 109.70 87.23
CA ALA A 256 -73.42 109.15 88.17
C ALA A 256 -72.99 109.24 89.65
N LYS A 257 -71.68 109.36 89.94
CA LYS A 257 -71.18 109.49 91.33
C LYS A 257 -71.15 110.93 91.84
N SER A 258 -71.06 111.92 90.96
CA SER A 258 -71.13 113.34 91.34
C SER A 258 -72.55 113.82 91.67
N ALA A 259 -73.60 113.17 91.13
CA ALA A 259 -74.99 113.57 91.32
C ALA A 259 -75.69 113.02 92.59
N SER A 260 -74.96 112.32 93.47
CA SER A 260 -75.53 111.57 94.61
C SER A 260 -75.09 112.05 96.00
N MET A 261 -74.32 113.13 96.10
CA MET A 261 -73.66 113.59 97.35
C MET A 261 -73.80 115.10 97.60
N GLU A 262 -74.94 115.71 97.23
CA GLU A 262 -75.25 117.13 97.49
C GLU A 262 -76.34 117.38 98.56
N GLU A 263 -77.01 116.34 99.08
CA GLU A 263 -78.02 116.47 100.16
C GLU A 263 -77.63 115.73 101.46
N ARG A 264 -76.71 116.34 102.24
CA ARG A 264 -76.60 116.40 103.72
C ARG A 264 -75.15 116.56 104.15
N GLY A 265 -74.77 117.80 104.51
CA GLY A 265 -73.45 118.12 105.07
C GLY A 265 -73.41 118.11 106.62
N VAL A 266 -72.32 118.66 107.16
CA VAL A 266 -71.89 118.69 108.59
C VAL A 266 -71.26 117.36 109.04
N TYR A 267 -69.97 117.22 109.40
CA TYR A 267 -68.77 118.08 109.58
C TYR A 267 -67.53 117.11 109.47
N SER A 268 -66.24 117.45 109.31
CA SER A 268 -65.48 118.69 109.06
C SER A 268 -64.00 118.36 108.74
N ASN A 269 -63.28 119.31 108.13
CA ASN A 269 -61.80 119.47 108.08
C ASN A 269 -60.87 118.49 107.30
N GLU A 270 -60.30 119.08 106.22
CA GLU A 270 -58.86 119.29 105.96
C GLU A 270 -58.02 118.35 105.04
N MET A 271 -57.44 119.02 104.01
CA MET A 271 -56.16 118.76 103.33
C MET A 271 -55.99 117.46 102.51
N ARG A 272 -55.18 117.38 101.43
CA ARG A 272 -54.55 118.33 100.48
C ARG A 272 -53.89 117.48 99.37
N ARG A 273 -53.95 117.92 98.09
CA ARG A 273 -52.91 117.67 97.03
C ARG A 273 -52.67 116.18 96.62
N ASP A 274 -52.08 115.82 95.46
CA ASP A 274 -51.61 116.59 94.30
C ASP A 274 -51.68 115.75 92.99
N ARG A 275 -51.90 116.45 91.88
CA ARG A 275 -51.31 116.30 90.52
C ARG A 275 -50.87 114.94 89.92
N ASP A 276 -51.50 114.61 88.79
CA ASP A 276 -50.96 114.70 87.42
C ASP A 276 -49.67 113.98 86.94
N VAL A 277 -49.88 113.22 85.85
CA VAL A 277 -49.20 113.33 84.53
C VAL A 277 -48.05 112.39 84.10
N SER A 278 -48.27 111.86 82.89
CA SER A 278 -47.33 111.42 81.84
C SER A 278 -46.64 110.06 81.83
N GLN A 279 -47.04 109.29 80.81
CA GLN A 279 -46.16 108.81 79.73
C GLN A 279 -44.79 108.23 80.10
N LYS A 280 -44.67 106.90 79.97
CA LYS A 280 -43.99 106.25 78.83
C LYS A 280 -44.02 104.73 79.03
N SER A 281 -44.48 104.00 78.02
CA SER A 281 -44.19 102.55 77.93
C SER A 281 -43.78 102.21 76.50
N ARG A 282 -42.46 102.12 76.29
CA ARG A 282 -41.89 101.41 75.15
C ARG A 282 -42.13 99.92 75.41
N ARG A 283 -42.80 99.25 74.46
CA ARG A 283 -43.06 97.81 74.53
C ARG A 283 -41.74 97.02 74.65
N SER A 284 -41.65 96.21 75.70
CA SER A 284 -40.75 95.06 75.78
C SER A 284 -41.57 93.77 75.68
N ASN A 285 -41.00 92.79 74.94
CA ASN A 285 -40.96 91.34 75.17
C ASN A 285 -42.13 90.69 75.95
N LEU A 286 -42.67 89.55 75.53
CA LEU A 286 -41.98 88.26 75.49
C LEU A 286 -42.82 87.22 74.72
N ARG A 287 -42.13 86.30 74.02
CA ARG A 287 -42.44 84.85 73.86
C ARG A 287 -43.80 84.43 73.26
N GLN A 288 -43.93 83.32 72.52
CA GLN A 288 -43.05 82.15 72.35
C GLN A 288 -43.35 81.46 70.99
N ASP A 289 -42.39 80.66 70.49
CA ASP A 289 -42.50 79.31 69.88
C ASP A 289 -43.66 78.98 68.90
N ALA A 290 -43.50 78.14 67.87
CA ALA A 290 -42.33 77.50 67.25
C ALA A 290 -42.77 76.85 65.91
N SER A 291 -41.84 76.09 65.29
CA SER A 291 -42.05 75.14 64.17
C SER A 291 -42.55 75.71 62.83
N LEU A 292 -41.58 75.98 61.94
CA LEU A 292 -41.74 75.80 60.50
C LEU A 292 -40.65 74.85 59.98
N PHE A 293 -41.07 73.63 59.71
CA PHE A 293 -40.53 72.61 58.80
C PHE A 293 -41.79 71.89 58.26
N PRO A 294 -41.81 71.26 57.07
CA PRO A 294 -40.68 70.55 56.45
C PRO A 294 -40.51 70.75 54.93
N LEU A 295 -39.45 70.18 54.36
CA LEU A 295 -39.54 69.03 53.42
C LEU A 295 -38.11 68.55 53.06
N ASP A 296 -37.68 67.47 53.71
CA ASP A 296 -36.73 66.52 53.10
C ASP A 296 -37.55 65.42 52.41
N LEU A 297 -37.05 64.85 51.30
CA LEU A 297 -36.68 63.43 51.20
C LEU A 297 -36.20 63.07 49.78
N LEU A 298 -35.05 62.37 49.73
CA LEU A 298 -34.67 61.28 48.81
C LEU A 298 -34.78 61.47 47.29
N LEU A 299 -33.61 61.59 46.67
CA LEU A 299 -33.30 60.95 45.39
C LEU A 299 -31.89 60.32 45.45
N LEU A 300 -31.83 59.00 45.57
CA LEU A 300 -30.76 58.21 44.93
C LEU A 300 -31.26 57.80 43.53
N PRO A 301 -30.34 57.58 42.59
CA PRO A 301 -30.30 56.23 42.00
C PRO A 301 -28.94 55.56 42.18
N THR A 302 -29.02 54.24 42.35
CA THR A 302 -27.91 53.28 42.40
C THR A 302 -27.50 52.79 41.01
N ASP A 303 -26.22 52.44 40.91
CA ASP A 303 -25.66 51.26 40.24
C ASP A 303 -25.78 50.98 38.72
N SER A 304 -24.62 50.51 38.23
CA SER A 304 -24.39 49.44 37.24
C SER A 304 -24.47 49.71 35.72
N ASP A 305 -23.31 49.44 35.12
CA ASP A 305 -23.09 48.77 33.83
C ASP A 305 -23.80 49.27 32.57
N SER A 306 -23.06 50.09 31.82
CA SER A 306 -23.11 50.09 30.36
C SER A 306 -21.71 49.91 29.77
N GLY A 307 -21.22 48.66 29.81
CA GLY A 307 -20.03 48.27 29.08
C GLY A 307 -20.32 48.13 27.59
N GLU A 308 -20.13 49.21 26.82
CA GLU A 308 -20.19 49.15 25.36
C GLU A 308 -18.79 48.96 24.75
N HIS A 309 -18.72 48.00 23.83
CA HIS A 309 -17.85 47.90 22.66
C HIS A 309 -16.58 48.79 22.59
N LEU A 310 -15.44 48.14 22.32
CA LEU A 310 -14.94 48.09 20.93
C LEU A 310 -13.81 47.07 20.72
N CYS A 311 -13.83 46.51 19.51
CA CYS A 311 -12.82 45.66 18.89
C CYS A 311 -11.47 46.40 18.74
N ALA A 312 -10.33 45.71 18.94
CA ALA A 312 -9.37 45.38 17.86
C ALA A 312 -7.96 44.94 18.34
N CYS A 313 -7.25 44.25 17.44
CA CYS A 313 -5.79 44.12 17.31
C CYS A 313 -4.98 43.25 18.31
N ASP A 314 -4.49 42.13 17.76
CA ASP A 314 -3.12 41.60 17.87
C ASP A 314 -2.18 42.05 19.01
N SER A 315 -1.61 41.07 19.74
CA SER A 315 -0.16 40.80 19.64
C SER A 315 0.32 39.49 20.29
N ARG A 316 1.31 38.91 19.59
CA ARG A 316 2.45 38.08 20.03
C ARG A 316 3.02 38.52 21.41
N SER A 317 3.74 37.72 22.21
CA SER A 317 4.16 36.29 22.18
C SER A 317 4.99 35.96 23.46
N LEU A 318 5.32 34.67 23.66
CA LEU A 318 6.39 34.12 24.54
C LEU A 318 6.21 34.21 26.07
N GLY A 319 6.55 33.14 26.79
CA GLY A 319 6.70 33.17 28.27
C GLY A 319 6.31 31.89 29.04
N ARG A 320 7.05 30.79 28.89
CA ARG A 320 7.13 29.70 29.90
C ARG A 320 8.03 30.14 31.08
N PRO A 321 8.17 29.40 32.20
CA PRO A 321 7.38 28.28 32.74
C PRO A 321 7.13 28.37 34.27
N MET A 322 6.28 27.49 34.84
CA MET A 322 6.66 26.60 35.96
C MET A 322 5.57 25.56 36.30
N ARG A 323 5.96 24.48 36.98
CA ARG A 323 5.13 23.30 37.27
C ARG A 323 4.33 23.46 38.56
N LYS A 324 3.16 22.81 38.63
CA LYS A 324 2.76 22.02 39.80
C LYS A 324 1.81 20.90 39.39
N ASP A 325 1.99 19.75 40.01
CA ASP A 325 1.40 18.49 39.59
C ASP A 325 -0.03 18.32 40.11
N VAL A 326 -0.96 17.94 39.23
CA VAL A 326 -2.23 17.30 39.59
C VAL A 326 -2.44 16.14 38.62
N ALA A 327 -2.58 14.94 39.15
CA ALA A 327 -2.92 13.76 38.37
C ALA A 327 -4.38 13.85 37.92
N CYS A 328 -4.60 13.98 36.61
CA CYS A 328 -5.90 13.75 36.00
C CYS A 328 -5.69 12.87 34.76
N ALA A 329 -6.37 11.73 34.72
CA ALA A 329 -6.31 10.81 33.59
C ALA A 329 -7.15 11.38 32.43
N THR A 330 -6.50 12.17 31.60
CA THR A 330 -7.06 12.70 30.35
C THR A 330 -6.15 12.25 29.21
N GLU A 331 -6.73 11.69 28.15
CA GLU A 331 -5.96 11.20 27.00
C GLU A 331 -5.04 12.30 26.44
N PRO A 332 -3.80 11.97 26.02
CA PRO A 332 -2.91 12.95 25.44
C PRO A 332 -3.52 13.46 24.13
N SER A 333 -3.88 14.74 24.10
CA SER A 333 -4.40 15.41 22.92
C SER A 333 -3.41 15.25 21.76
N ARG A 334 -3.81 14.42 20.78
CA ARG A 334 -2.98 14.03 19.65
C ARG A 334 -2.57 15.26 18.86
N CYS A 335 -1.29 15.61 18.94
CA CYS A 335 -0.72 16.58 18.02
C CYS A 335 -0.67 15.93 16.64
N LEU A 336 -1.59 16.31 15.74
CA LEU A 336 -1.67 15.77 14.37
C LEU A 336 -0.31 15.80 13.66
N LYS A 337 0.45 16.90 13.80
CA LYS A 337 1.81 17.01 13.24
C LYS A 337 2.81 16.00 13.80
N CYS A 338 2.60 15.48 15.00
CA CYS A 338 3.42 14.41 15.60
C CYS A 338 2.94 13.02 15.18
N GLU A 339 1.64 12.81 14.94
CA GLU A 339 1.13 11.58 14.34
C GLU A 339 1.56 11.47 12.87
N ASP A 340 1.44 12.54 12.08
CA ASP A 340 1.96 12.63 10.71
C ASP A 340 3.47 12.35 10.65
N ALA A 341 4.25 12.93 11.57
CA ALA A 341 5.69 12.67 11.64
C ALA A 341 6.00 11.22 12.06
N ALA A 342 5.21 10.63 12.97
CA ALA A 342 5.36 9.24 13.38
C ALA A 342 4.92 8.25 12.28
N GLU A 343 3.97 8.62 11.42
CA GLU A 343 3.63 7.87 10.21
C GLU A 343 4.68 8.00 9.12
N GLN A 344 5.23 9.19 8.89
CA GLN A 344 6.35 9.39 7.96
C GLN A 344 7.60 8.61 8.41
N VAL A 345 7.91 8.57 9.71
CA VAL A 345 9.01 7.76 10.24
C VAL A 345 8.73 6.26 10.08
N ARG A 346 7.51 5.79 10.38
CA ARG A 346 7.14 4.37 10.17
C ARG A 346 7.17 3.98 8.69
N ALA A 347 6.69 4.85 7.79
CA ALA A 347 6.73 4.66 6.35
C ALA A 347 8.19 4.58 5.86
N ALA A 348 9.04 5.53 6.25
CA ALA A 348 10.47 5.52 5.92
C ALA A 348 11.19 4.28 6.46
N GLN A 349 10.88 3.82 7.67
CA GLN A 349 11.42 2.57 8.22
C GLN A 349 10.98 1.34 7.43
N SER A 350 9.71 1.26 7.03
CA SER A 350 9.19 0.17 6.20
C SER A 350 9.83 0.14 4.81
N GLU A 351 10.07 1.32 4.23
CA GLU A 351 10.72 1.46 2.93
C GLU A 351 12.22 1.11 3.00
N ILE A 352 12.93 1.48 4.07
CA ILE A 352 14.31 1.04 4.32
C ILE A 352 14.39 -0.49 4.47
N GLN A 353 13.41 -1.13 5.14
CA GLN A 353 13.34 -2.59 5.23
C GLN A 353 13.10 -3.23 3.85
N ARG A 354 12.17 -2.67 3.06
CA ARG A 354 11.89 -3.11 1.67
C ARG A 354 13.14 -3.03 0.78
N LEU A 355 13.86 -1.91 0.84
CA LEU A 355 15.09 -1.69 0.07
C LEU A 355 16.22 -2.64 0.50
N ARG A 356 16.40 -2.89 1.80
CA ARG A 356 17.36 -3.89 2.30
C ARG A 356 17.04 -5.30 1.79
N LEU A 357 15.76 -5.66 1.74
CA LEU A 357 15.31 -6.98 1.28
C LEU A 357 15.49 -7.13 -0.25
N LEU A 358 15.26 -6.06 -1.03
CA LEU A 358 15.59 -6.03 -2.45
C LEU A 358 17.10 -6.11 -2.70
N HIS A 359 17.90 -5.36 -1.96
CA HIS A 359 19.37 -5.40 -2.07
C HIS A 359 19.93 -6.79 -1.73
N SER A 360 19.39 -7.47 -0.71
CA SER A 360 19.73 -8.85 -0.39
C SER A 360 19.34 -9.85 -1.50
N LYS A 361 18.19 -9.66 -2.16
CA LYS A 361 17.81 -10.47 -3.32
C LYS A 361 18.74 -10.25 -4.52
N GLU A 362 19.09 -9.00 -4.80
CA GLU A 362 20.01 -8.64 -5.87
C GLU A 362 21.41 -9.24 -5.65
N LEU A 363 21.97 -9.13 -4.43
CA LEU A 363 23.23 -9.79 -4.07
C LEU A 363 23.16 -11.32 -4.25
N ASN A 364 22.05 -11.96 -3.87
CA ASN A 364 21.87 -13.40 -4.10
C ASN A 364 21.83 -13.75 -5.60
N VAL A 365 21.16 -12.95 -6.44
CA VAL A 365 21.14 -13.14 -7.90
C VAL A 365 22.56 -12.98 -8.48
N GLN A 366 23.32 -11.99 -8.03
CA GLN A 366 24.70 -11.77 -8.46
C GLN A 366 25.62 -12.93 -8.04
N VAL A 367 25.49 -13.43 -6.81
CA VAL A 367 26.21 -14.63 -6.34
C VAL A 367 25.84 -15.84 -7.19
N MET A 368 24.56 -16.12 -7.43
CA MET A 368 24.12 -17.23 -8.29
C MET A 368 24.63 -17.13 -9.72
N ALA A 369 24.68 -15.92 -10.30
CA ALA A 369 25.25 -15.67 -11.62
C ALA A 369 26.76 -15.92 -11.64
N PHE A 370 27.48 -15.46 -10.61
CA PHE A 370 28.93 -15.66 -10.47
C PHE A 370 29.29 -17.14 -10.26
N THR A 371 28.57 -17.85 -9.39
CA THR A 371 28.73 -19.30 -9.20
C THR A 371 28.46 -20.06 -10.50
N ARG A 372 27.39 -19.73 -11.23
CA ARG A 372 27.09 -20.35 -12.53
C ARG A 372 28.21 -20.08 -13.55
N ALA A 373 28.75 -18.87 -13.61
CA ALA A 373 29.87 -18.52 -14.49
C ALA A 373 31.17 -19.28 -14.15
N LEU A 374 31.46 -19.48 -12.85
CA LEU A 374 32.57 -20.32 -12.40
C LEU A 374 32.36 -21.80 -12.78
N SER A 375 31.16 -22.34 -12.59
CA SER A 375 30.84 -23.74 -12.97
C SER A 375 30.94 -23.99 -14.46
N SER A 376 30.48 -23.05 -15.31
CA SER A 376 30.67 -23.16 -16.76
C SER A 376 32.14 -23.06 -17.16
N ARG A 377 32.94 -22.26 -16.44
CA ARG A 377 34.38 -22.12 -16.71
C ARG A 377 35.16 -23.36 -16.32
N SER A 378 34.84 -24.01 -15.20
CA SER A 378 35.44 -25.30 -14.82
C SER A 378 35.08 -26.43 -15.79
N GLN A 379 33.85 -26.46 -16.31
CA GLN A 379 33.43 -27.41 -17.35
C GLN A 379 34.19 -27.17 -18.68
N SER A 380 34.33 -25.91 -19.11
CA SER A 380 35.12 -25.58 -20.31
C SER A 380 36.62 -25.88 -20.18
N SER A 381 37.14 -26.05 -18.96
CA SER A 381 38.52 -26.51 -18.73
C SER A 381 38.68 -28.02 -18.66
N SER A 382 37.63 -28.79 -18.33
CA SER A 382 37.67 -30.26 -18.37
C SER A 382 37.50 -30.81 -19.78
N ASP A 383 36.77 -30.10 -20.65
CA ASP A 383 36.51 -30.54 -22.03
C ASP A 383 37.69 -30.26 -22.99
N ASN A 384 38.77 -29.63 -22.52
CA ASN A 384 40.00 -29.32 -23.27
C ASN A 384 41.19 -30.24 -22.90
N VAL A 385 40.95 -31.37 -22.23
CA VAL A 385 41.99 -32.29 -21.72
C VAL A 385 41.74 -33.76 -22.15
N ASN A 386 40.95 -33.99 -23.22
CA ASN A 386 40.78 -35.29 -23.88
C ASN A 386 41.07 -35.18 -25.38
#